data_AF-G7NHJ4-F1
#
_entry.id   AF-G7NHJ4-F1
#
_cell.length_a   1.000
_cell.length_b   1.000
_cell.length_c   1.000
_cell.angle_alpha   90.00
_cell.angle_beta   90.00
_cell.angle_gamma   90.00
#
_symmetry.space_group_name_H-M   'P 1'
#
loop_
_entity.id
_entity.type
_entity.pdbx_description
1 polymer ?
#
loop_
_entity_poly.entity_id
_entity_poly.type
_entity_poly.pdbx_seq_one_letter_code
_entity_poly.pdbx_strand_id
1 'polypeptide(L)'
;SAAALGTLDFSLLYDQENNALHCTITKAKGLKPMDHNGLADPYVKLHLLPGASKANKLRTKTLRNTLNPTWNETLTYYGITDEDMIRKTLRISVCDEDKFRHNEFIGETRVPLKKLKANHTKTFSICLEKQLPVDKTEDKSLEERGRILISLKYSSQKQGLLVGIVRCAHLAAMDANGYSDPYVKTYLRPDVDKKSKHKTAVKKKTLNPEFNEEFCYEIKHGDLAKKSLEVTVWDYDIGKSNDFIGGVVLGINAKGERLKHWFDCLKNKDKRIERWHTLTSELPGAALSD
;
A
#
# COMPACT_ATOMS: atom_id res chain seq x y z
N SER A 1 40.52 8.47 9.45
CA SER A 1 39.64 7.29 9.46
C SER A 1 38.27 7.70 8.97
N ALA A 2 37.55 6.87 8.23
CA ALA A 2 36.16 7.18 7.88
C ALA A 2 35.34 7.18 9.18
N ALA A 3 34.74 8.31 9.55
CA ALA A 3 33.87 8.37 10.72
C ALA A 3 32.67 7.42 10.51
N ALA A 4 32.46 6.47 11.43
CA ALA A 4 31.32 5.58 11.40
C ALA A 4 30.02 6.39 11.57
N LEU A 5 29.00 6.10 10.77
CA LEU A 5 27.72 6.81 10.81
C LEU A 5 26.76 6.27 11.89
N GLY A 6 27.19 5.24 12.63
CA GLY A 6 26.42 4.49 13.61
C GLY A 6 25.97 3.12 13.12
N THR A 7 25.31 2.37 13.98
CA THR A 7 24.72 1.06 13.66
C THR A 7 23.21 1.09 13.84
N LEU A 8 22.47 0.33 13.03
CA LEU A 8 21.02 0.19 13.12
C LEU A 8 20.63 -1.29 13.32
N ASP A 9 19.80 -1.53 14.33
CA ASP A 9 19.18 -2.82 14.63
C ASP A 9 17.71 -2.80 14.20
N PHE A 10 17.33 -3.75 13.34
CA PHE A 10 15.96 -3.87 12.83
C PHE A 10 15.65 -5.32 12.44
N SER A 11 14.38 -5.64 12.23
CA SER A 11 13.96 -6.93 11.66
C SER A 11 12.95 -6.75 10.54
N LEU A 12 12.93 -7.71 9.62
CA LEU A 12 11.99 -7.78 8.51
C LEU A 12 11.25 -9.11 8.53
N LEU A 13 9.93 -9.05 8.32
CA LEU A 13 9.06 -10.22 8.16
C LEU A 13 8.16 -9.98 6.95
N TYR A 14 8.26 -10.86 5.95
CA TYR A 14 7.26 -10.94 4.89
C TYR A 14 6.19 -11.93 5.32
N ASP A 15 5.06 -11.40 5.75
CA ASP A 15 3.82 -12.15 5.99
C ASP A 15 3.13 -12.37 4.65
N GLN A 16 3.38 -13.56 4.07
CA GLN A 16 2.87 -13.90 2.75
C GLN A 16 1.35 -14.11 2.77
N GLU A 17 0.79 -14.56 3.88
CA GLU A 17 -0.64 -14.82 4.02
C GLU A 17 -1.44 -13.52 3.97
N ASN A 18 -0.93 -12.47 4.62
CA ASN A 18 -1.58 -11.15 4.66
C ASN A 18 -1.06 -10.16 3.62
N ASN A 19 -0.15 -10.61 2.72
CA ASN A 19 0.54 -9.76 1.75
C ASN A 19 1.15 -8.52 2.41
N ALA A 20 1.87 -8.69 3.51
CA ALA A 20 2.41 -7.60 4.31
C ALA A 20 3.92 -7.75 4.51
N LEU A 21 4.63 -6.63 4.41
CA LEU A 21 6.04 -6.53 4.80
C LEU A 21 6.13 -5.70 6.07
N HIS A 22 6.39 -6.37 7.19
CA HIS A 22 6.62 -5.75 8.48
C HIS A 22 8.11 -5.40 8.63
N CYS A 23 8.37 -4.14 8.96
CA CYS A 23 9.71 -3.65 9.28
C CYS A 23 9.71 -3.09 10.71
N THR A 24 10.30 -3.84 11.64
CA THR A 24 10.44 -3.41 13.03
C THR A 24 11.79 -2.73 13.21
N ILE A 25 11.76 -1.43 13.48
CA ILE A 25 12.93 -0.62 13.79
C ILE A 25 13.14 -0.65 15.31
N THR A 26 14.21 -1.32 15.75
CA THR A 26 14.47 -1.51 17.17
C THR A 26 15.22 -0.31 17.74
N LYS A 27 16.47 -0.10 17.32
CA LYS A 27 17.34 0.95 17.87
C LYS A 27 18.49 1.27 16.93
N ALA A 28 19.11 2.43 17.14
CA ALA A 28 20.43 2.73 16.60
C ALA A 28 21.43 3.03 17.72
N LYS A 29 22.72 2.93 17.41
CA LYS A 29 23.81 3.24 18.35
C LYS A 29 24.90 4.06 17.67
N GLY A 30 25.47 5.00 18.42
CA GLY A 30 26.61 5.79 17.99
C GLY A 30 26.34 6.55 16.69
N LEU A 31 25.13 7.09 16.52
CA LEU A 31 24.80 7.91 15.36
C LEU A 31 25.74 9.12 15.28
N LYS A 32 26.01 9.56 14.05
CA LYS A 32 26.78 10.79 13.82
C LYS A 32 26.02 12.00 14.39
N PRO A 33 26.66 12.86 15.21
CA PRO A 33 26.09 14.14 15.61
C PRO A 33 25.78 15.02 14.39
N MET A 34 24.59 15.63 14.39
CA MET A 34 24.13 16.53 13.33
C MET A 34 23.84 17.93 13.85
N ASP A 35 23.49 18.04 15.13
CA ASP A 35 23.15 19.29 15.80
C ASP A 35 24.36 19.99 16.43
N HIS A 36 24.21 21.30 16.66
CA HIS A 36 25.22 22.12 17.35
C HIS A 36 25.50 21.66 18.80
N ASN A 37 24.52 21.03 19.44
CA ASN A 37 24.65 20.50 20.80
C ASN A 37 25.45 19.17 20.84
N GLY A 38 25.92 18.68 19.70
CA GLY A 38 26.63 17.40 19.60
C GLY A 38 25.72 16.17 19.62
N LEU A 39 24.41 16.34 19.44
CA LEU A 39 23.41 15.28 19.38
C LEU A 39 22.71 15.26 18.00
N ALA A 40 21.56 14.62 17.92
CA ALA A 40 20.68 14.53 16.77
C ALA A 40 19.24 14.31 17.25
N ASP A 41 18.27 14.59 16.39
CA ASP A 41 16.85 14.27 16.50
C ASP A 41 16.47 13.14 15.52
N PRO A 42 16.94 11.89 15.73
CA PRO A 42 16.85 10.86 14.70
C PRO A 42 15.43 10.30 14.48
N TYR A 43 15.13 10.01 13.22
CA TYR A 43 14.04 9.15 12.77
C TYR A 43 14.50 8.21 11.65
N VAL A 44 13.79 7.10 11.44
CA VAL A 44 14.07 6.16 10.35
C VAL A 44 13.02 6.32 9.26
N LYS A 45 13.48 6.50 8.03
CA LYS A 45 12.67 6.54 6.82
C LYS A 45 12.86 5.26 6.01
N LEU A 46 11.76 4.59 5.74
CA LEU A 46 11.69 3.46 4.82
C LEU A 46 11.31 3.96 3.44
N HIS A 47 11.92 3.37 2.41
CA HIS A 47 11.55 3.59 1.02
C HIS A 47 11.64 2.29 0.23
N LEU A 48 10.49 1.81 -0.25
CA LEU A 48 10.43 0.65 -1.13
C LEU A 48 10.77 1.05 -2.58
N LEU A 49 11.83 0.47 -3.13
CA LEU A 49 12.38 0.75 -4.46
C LEU A 49 12.16 -0.43 -5.42
N PRO A 50 11.99 -0.22 -6.74
CA PRO A 50 11.84 1.08 -7.41
C PRO A 50 10.48 1.75 -7.10
N GLY A 51 10.37 3.04 -7.43
CA GLY A 51 9.16 3.84 -7.26
C GLY A 51 9.35 5.04 -6.34
N ALA A 52 9.30 6.25 -6.90
CA ALA A 52 9.45 7.51 -6.15
C ALA A 52 8.20 7.96 -5.36
N SER A 53 7.06 7.29 -5.56
CA SER A 53 5.76 7.65 -4.95
C SER A 53 5.86 7.82 -3.43
N LYS A 54 5.12 8.79 -2.88
CA LYS A 54 5.00 8.96 -1.43
C LYS A 54 4.36 7.75 -0.75
N ALA A 55 3.59 6.93 -1.48
CA ALA A 55 2.98 5.73 -0.95
C ALA A 55 4.01 4.65 -0.54
N ASN A 56 5.19 4.68 -1.16
CA ASN A 56 6.29 3.75 -0.91
C ASN A 56 7.21 4.22 0.22
N LYS A 57 6.84 5.29 0.94
CA LYS A 57 7.65 5.87 2.01
C LYS A 57 6.89 5.79 3.34
N LEU A 58 7.53 5.23 4.34
CA LEU A 58 7.07 5.22 5.73
C LEU A 58 8.16 5.86 6.61
N ARG A 59 7.80 6.39 7.77
CA ARG A 59 8.78 6.88 8.74
C ARG A 59 8.36 6.55 10.16
N THR A 60 9.34 6.38 11.03
CA THR A 60 9.13 6.28 12.47
C THR A 60 8.86 7.66 13.07
N LYS A 61 8.53 7.66 14.35
CA LYS A 61 8.63 8.86 15.19
C LYS A 61 10.07 9.37 15.26
N THR A 62 10.19 10.67 15.45
CA THR A 62 11.44 11.35 15.78
C THR A 62 11.71 11.23 17.27
N LEU A 63 12.93 10.86 17.64
CA LEU A 63 13.38 10.87 19.02
C LEU A 63 14.41 12.00 19.18
N ARG A 64 14.21 12.89 20.15
CA ARG A 64 15.02 14.11 20.25
C ARG A 64 16.31 13.92 21.04
N ASN A 65 17.35 14.68 20.69
CA ASN A 65 18.60 14.85 21.43
C ASN A 65 19.24 13.52 21.82
N THR A 66 19.41 12.60 20.87
CA THR A 66 20.00 11.28 21.14
C THR A 66 20.79 10.73 19.96
N LEU A 67 21.94 10.12 20.26
CA LEU A 67 22.73 9.35 19.29
C LEU A 67 22.51 7.83 19.44
N ASN A 68 21.69 7.41 20.41
CA ASN A 68 21.38 6.01 20.70
C ASN A 68 19.86 5.80 20.82
N PRO A 69 19.08 6.18 19.79
CA PRO A 69 17.62 6.07 19.82
C PRO A 69 17.16 4.62 19.93
N THR A 70 16.05 4.40 20.64
CA THR A 70 15.32 3.12 20.68
C THR A 70 13.86 3.39 20.31
N TRP A 71 13.47 3.00 19.11
CA TRP A 71 12.12 3.23 18.58
C TRP A 71 11.16 2.10 18.95
N ASN A 72 11.58 0.85 18.81
CA ASN A 72 10.72 -0.33 18.91
C ASN A 72 9.41 -0.16 18.12
N GLU A 73 9.50 0.37 16.91
CA GLU A 73 8.36 0.76 16.08
C GLU A 73 8.27 -0.14 14.84
N THR A 74 7.08 -0.69 14.57
CA THR A 74 6.83 -1.51 13.38
C THR A 74 6.09 -0.70 12.32
N LEU A 75 6.73 -0.53 11.17
CA LEU A 75 6.16 0.07 9.96
C LEU A 75 5.80 -1.05 8.99
N THR A 76 4.56 -1.04 8.47
CA THR A 76 4.05 -2.12 7.62
C THR A 76 3.68 -1.60 6.24
N TYR A 77 4.20 -2.26 5.21
CA TYR A 77 3.66 -2.13 3.85
C TYR A 77 2.62 -3.23 3.61
N TYR A 78 1.49 -2.86 3.03
CA TYR A 78 0.38 -3.77 2.72
C TYR A 78 0.25 -4.00 1.22
N GLY A 79 -0.33 -5.15 0.86
CA GLY A 79 -0.52 -5.54 -0.52
C GLY A 79 0.77 -5.93 -1.23
N ILE A 80 1.85 -6.25 -0.49
CA ILE A 80 3.13 -6.72 -1.05
C ILE A 80 2.95 -8.12 -1.62
N THR A 81 3.31 -8.29 -2.88
CA THR A 81 3.18 -9.54 -3.64
C THR A 81 4.51 -10.28 -3.71
N ASP A 82 4.45 -11.57 -4.09
CA ASP A 82 5.67 -12.36 -4.34
C ASP A 82 6.53 -11.77 -5.46
N GLU A 83 5.91 -11.10 -6.45
CA GLU A 83 6.66 -10.39 -7.49
C GLU A 83 7.42 -9.17 -6.93
N ASP A 84 6.80 -8.41 -6.01
CA ASP A 84 7.51 -7.33 -5.32
C ASP A 84 8.69 -7.87 -4.52
N MET A 85 8.54 -9.03 -3.88
CA MET A 85 9.62 -9.65 -3.12
C MET A 85 10.82 -10.00 -4.02
N ILE A 86 10.58 -10.36 -5.29
CA ILE A 86 11.65 -10.67 -6.25
C ILE A 86 12.34 -9.39 -6.74
N ARG A 87 11.55 -8.35 -7.03
CA ARG A 87 12.02 -7.15 -7.76
C ARG A 87 12.45 -5.99 -6.86
N LYS A 88 11.83 -5.84 -5.69
CA LYS A 88 11.95 -4.63 -4.87
C LYS A 88 13.09 -4.72 -3.86
N THR A 89 13.58 -3.55 -3.48
CA THR A 89 14.61 -3.35 -2.46
C THR A 89 14.08 -2.37 -1.41
N LEU A 90 14.17 -2.73 -0.14
CA LEU A 90 13.85 -1.82 0.95
C LEU A 90 15.09 -0.98 1.28
N ARG A 91 15.00 0.32 1.05
CA ARG A 91 15.98 1.30 1.55
C ARG A 91 15.54 1.78 2.93
N ILE A 92 16.48 1.78 3.87
CA ILE A 92 16.28 2.16 5.26
C ILE A 92 17.29 3.27 5.55
N SER A 93 16.81 4.50 5.75
CA SER A 93 17.66 5.67 5.97
C SER A 93 17.40 6.24 7.36
N VAL A 94 18.46 6.43 8.14
CA VAL A 94 18.41 7.20 9.38
C VAL A 94 18.63 8.66 9.02
N CYS A 95 17.69 9.50 9.44
CA CYS A 95 17.69 10.93 9.19
C CYS A 95 17.57 11.67 10.53
N ASP A 96 17.90 12.95 10.50
CA ASP A 96 17.86 13.91 11.59
C ASP A 96 16.76 14.94 11.30
N GLU A 97 15.86 15.17 12.25
CA GLU A 97 14.78 16.15 12.07
C GLU A 97 15.22 17.54 12.52
N ASP A 98 15.74 18.30 11.55
CA ASP A 98 16.34 19.59 11.82
C ASP A 98 15.41 20.71 11.31
N LYS A 99 14.92 21.59 12.20
CA LYS A 99 13.90 22.59 11.82
C LYS A 99 14.41 23.68 10.86
N PHE A 100 15.74 23.80 10.71
CA PHE A 100 16.38 24.96 10.07
C PHE A 100 17.54 24.62 9.13
N ARG A 101 17.87 23.34 8.89
CA ARG A 101 18.93 22.95 7.94
C ARG A 101 18.45 22.00 6.86
N HIS A 102 19.12 22.05 5.71
CA HIS A 102 18.78 21.29 4.51
C HIS A 102 19.30 19.84 4.48
N ASN A 103 20.16 19.40 5.42
CA ASN A 103 20.84 18.11 5.31
C ASN A 103 20.52 17.17 6.48
N GLU A 104 19.32 16.60 6.39
CA GLU A 104 18.71 15.67 7.35
C GLU A 104 19.33 14.25 7.31
N PHE A 105 20.28 13.92 6.41
CA PHE A 105 20.71 12.54 6.22
C PHE A 105 21.90 12.14 7.11
N ILE A 106 21.73 11.06 7.89
CA ILE A 106 22.82 10.47 8.71
C ILE A 106 23.48 9.31 7.95
N GLY A 107 22.70 8.31 7.55
CA GLY A 107 23.21 7.10 6.91
C GLY A 107 22.09 6.16 6.47
N GLU A 108 22.42 5.17 5.63
CA GLU A 108 21.44 4.20 5.13
C GLU A 108 21.96 2.76 5.05
N THR A 109 21.02 1.85 4.85
CA THR A 109 21.28 0.49 4.37
C THR A 109 20.18 0.08 3.38
N ARG A 110 20.45 -0.95 2.58
CA ARG A 110 19.51 -1.48 1.58
C ARG A 110 19.41 -3.00 1.69
N VAL A 111 18.17 -3.50 1.72
CA VAL A 111 17.88 -4.93 1.75
C VAL A 111 17.06 -5.32 0.53
N PRO A 112 17.66 -6.02 -0.46
CA PRO A 112 16.89 -6.64 -1.53
C PRO A 112 15.90 -7.65 -0.94
N LEU A 113 14.62 -7.49 -1.26
CA LEU A 113 13.55 -8.28 -0.62
C LEU A 113 13.66 -9.77 -0.93
N LYS A 114 14.26 -10.13 -2.08
CA LYS A 114 14.51 -11.53 -2.49
C LYS A 114 15.39 -12.31 -1.52
N LYS A 115 16.07 -11.63 -0.59
CA LYS A 115 16.89 -12.25 0.48
C LYS A 115 16.07 -12.65 1.72
N LEU A 116 14.79 -12.32 1.75
CA LEU A 116 13.86 -12.69 2.82
C LEU A 116 13.15 -13.99 2.44
N LYS A 117 12.86 -14.81 3.46
CA LYS A 117 12.01 -15.99 3.32
C LYS A 117 10.63 -15.64 3.85
N ALA A 118 9.58 -16.10 3.16
CA ALA A 118 8.21 -15.92 3.62
C ALA A 118 8.03 -16.47 5.04
N ASN A 119 7.27 -15.75 5.85
CA ASN A 119 6.86 -16.09 7.21
C ASN A 119 8.03 -16.37 8.17
N HIS A 120 9.22 -15.84 7.86
CA HIS A 120 10.40 -15.94 8.70
C HIS A 120 10.98 -14.56 9.01
N THR A 121 11.01 -14.22 10.30
CA THR A 121 11.61 -12.96 10.75
C THR A 121 13.13 -13.02 10.60
N LYS A 122 13.68 -12.09 9.82
CA LYS A 122 15.13 -11.90 9.69
C LYS A 122 15.56 -10.66 10.44
N THR A 123 16.46 -10.83 11.39
CA THR A 123 17.04 -9.73 12.19
C THR A 123 18.35 -9.25 11.59
N PHE A 124 18.58 -7.95 11.67
CA PHE A 124 19.74 -7.26 11.13
C PHE A 124 20.35 -6.36 12.20
N SER A 125 21.68 -6.30 12.24
CA SER A 125 22.46 -5.30 12.95
C SER A 125 23.56 -4.85 12.00
N ILE A 126 23.41 -3.64 11.44
CA ILE A 126 24.19 -3.19 10.28
C ILE A 126 24.82 -1.82 10.57
N CYS A 127 26.08 -1.63 10.14
CA CYS A 127 26.73 -0.32 10.09
C CYS A 127 26.12 0.54 8.99
N LEU A 128 25.75 1.78 9.33
CA LEU A 128 25.17 2.71 8.36
C LEU A 128 26.21 3.19 7.35
N GLU A 129 25.79 3.26 6.10
CA GLU A 129 26.63 3.68 4.98
C GLU A 129 26.23 5.06 4.45
N LYS A 130 27.13 5.70 3.72
CA LYS A 130 26.83 6.96 3.02
C LYS A 130 25.77 6.72 1.94
N GLN A 131 25.04 7.76 1.59
CA GLN A 131 24.00 7.67 0.57
C GLN A 131 24.57 7.17 -0.76
N LEU A 132 24.05 6.05 -1.25
CA LEU A 132 24.34 5.59 -2.60
C LEU A 132 23.42 6.33 -3.59
N PRO A 133 23.90 6.66 -4.80
CA PRO A 133 23.03 7.15 -5.87
C PRO A 133 21.84 6.20 -6.06
N VAL A 134 20.66 6.78 -6.30
CA VAL A 134 19.50 6.03 -6.78
C VAL A 134 19.37 6.41 -8.25
N ASP A 135 19.45 5.43 -9.14
CA ASP A 135 19.20 5.66 -10.56
C ASP A 135 17.74 6.09 -10.74
N LYS A 136 17.54 7.36 -11.07
CA LYS A 136 16.22 7.98 -11.29
C LYS A 136 15.59 7.56 -12.62
N THR A 137 16.31 6.78 -13.43
CA THR A 137 15.93 6.36 -14.78
C THR A 137 14.99 5.15 -14.79
N GLU A 138 14.99 4.31 -13.74
CA GLU A 138 14.14 3.12 -13.63
C GLU A 138 12.69 3.41 -13.19
N ASP A 139 12.40 4.65 -12.77
CA ASP A 139 11.08 5.10 -12.27
C ASP A 139 9.97 5.10 -13.35
N LYS A 140 10.31 4.87 -14.62
CA LYS A 140 9.35 4.89 -15.74
C LYS A 140 8.61 3.57 -16.00
N SER A 141 8.92 2.49 -15.27
CA SER A 141 8.64 1.14 -15.78
C SER A 141 7.37 0.45 -15.28
N LEU A 142 6.65 0.95 -14.28
CA LEU A 142 5.33 0.42 -13.93
C LEU A 142 4.44 1.54 -13.41
N GLU A 143 3.47 1.99 -14.21
CA GLU A 143 2.35 2.83 -13.76
C GLU A 143 1.46 2.03 -12.78
N GLU A 144 1.99 1.63 -11.63
CA GLU A 144 1.19 0.97 -10.59
C GLU A 144 0.18 2.01 -10.07
N ARG A 145 -1.09 1.89 -10.49
CA ARG A 145 -2.21 2.71 -10.00
C ARG A 145 -2.57 2.40 -8.53
N GLY A 146 -1.87 1.45 -7.94
CA GLY A 146 -2.08 0.90 -6.61
C GLY A 146 -2.91 -0.38 -6.63
N ARG A 147 -3.26 -0.82 -5.43
CA ARG A 147 -3.94 -2.09 -5.19
C ARG A 147 -5.06 -1.88 -4.19
N ILE A 148 -6.10 -2.68 -4.29
CA ILE A 148 -7.27 -2.63 -3.39
C ILE A 148 -7.53 -4.00 -2.78
N LEU A 149 -7.76 -4.04 -1.47
CA LEU A 149 -8.21 -5.22 -0.75
C LEU A 149 -9.74 -5.21 -0.68
N ILE A 150 -10.35 -6.20 -1.33
CA ILE A 150 -11.80 -6.35 -1.41
C ILE A 150 -12.19 -7.61 -0.64
N SER A 151 -13.28 -7.52 0.12
CA SER A 151 -13.89 -8.60 0.88
C SER A 151 -15.22 -8.97 0.21
N LEU A 152 -15.42 -10.22 -0.18
CA LEU A 152 -16.67 -10.72 -0.74
C LEU A 152 -17.28 -11.80 0.15
N LYS A 153 -18.58 -11.70 0.37
CA LYS A 153 -19.39 -12.74 1.04
C LYS A 153 -20.79 -12.74 0.46
N TYR A 154 -21.25 -13.88 -0.06
CA TYR A 154 -22.68 -14.06 -0.27
C TYR A 154 -23.34 -14.46 1.05
N SER A 155 -24.27 -13.65 1.57
CA SER A 155 -25.01 -13.96 2.80
C SER A 155 -26.35 -14.60 2.47
N SER A 156 -26.55 -15.84 2.94
CA SER A 156 -27.84 -16.54 2.82
C SER A 156 -28.91 -15.89 3.70
N GLN A 157 -28.53 -15.35 4.85
CA GLN A 157 -29.45 -14.63 5.74
C GLN A 157 -30.00 -13.35 5.10
N LYS A 158 -29.12 -12.54 4.48
CA LYS A 158 -29.52 -11.28 3.84
C LYS A 158 -29.98 -11.45 2.39
N GLN A 159 -29.86 -12.65 1.81
CA GLN A 159 -30.10 -12.92 0.39
C GLN A 159 -29.39 -11.90 -0.51
N GLY A 160 -28.08 -11.72 -0.28
CA GLY A 160 -27.32 -10.67 -0.97
C GLY A 160 -25.81 -10.84 -0.92
N LEU A 161 -25.15 -10.15 -1.86
CA LEU A 161 -23.70 -10.02 -1.89
C LEU A 161 -23.27 -8.88 -0.97
N LEU A 162 -22.47 -9.21 0.04
CA LEU A 162 -21.74 -8.25 0.86
C LEU A 162 -20.39 -7.97 0.22
N VAL A 163 -20.14 -6.69 -0.05
CA VAL A 163 -18.91 -6.18 -0.65
C VAL A 163 -18.24 -5.26 0.37
N GLY A 164 -17.18 -5.75 0.99
CA GLY A 164 -16.32 -4.96 1.86
C GLY A 164 -15.19 -4.30 1.07
N ILE A 165 -15.08 -2.97 1.20
CA ILE A 165 -13.93 -2.20 0.77
C ILE A 165 -13.04 -2.00 2.00
N VAL A 166 -11.97 -2.79 2.09
CA VAL A 166 -11.12 -2.83 3.29
C VAL A 166 -10.12 -1.67 3.26
N ARG A 167 -9.21 -1.68 2.28
CA ARG A 167 -8.13 -0.68 2.15
C ARG A 167 -7.59 -0.63 0.72
N CYS A 168 -6.88 0.45 0.39
CA CYS A 168 -5.98 0.47 -0.75
C CYS A 168 -4.53 0.62 -0.28
N ALA A 169 -3.60 0.21 -1.12
CA ALA A 169 -2.18 0.37 -0.90
C ALA A 169 -1.50 0.87 -2.19
N HIS A 170 -0.47 1.69 -2.02
CA HIS A 170 0.38 2.15 -3.11
C HIS A 170 -0.37 2.89 -4.23
N LEU A 171 -1.43 3.65 -3.90
CA LEU A 171 -2.19 4.42 -4.90
C LEU A 171 -1.31 5.43 -5.63
N ALA A 172 -1.65 5.69 -6.89
CA ALA A 172 -1.08 6.79 -7.64
C ALA A 172 -1.51 8.14 -7.04
N ALA A 173 -0.56 9.08 -6.98
CA ALA A 173 -0.83 10.46 -6.59
C ALA A 173 -1.39 11.23 -7.79
N MET A 174 -2.62 11.75 -7.67
CA MET A 174 -3.25 12.53 -8.73
C MET A 174 -3.16 14.05 -8.45
N ASP A 175 -2.97 14.44 -7.19
CA ASP A 175 -2.73 15.83 -6.81
C ASP A 175 -1.28 16.27 -7.04
N ALA A 176 -1.12 17.56 -7.37
CA ALA A 176 0.19 18.24 -7.39
C ALA A 176 0.93 18.19 -6.05
N ASN A 177 0.21 17.99 -4.94
CA ASN A 177 0.80 17.85 -3.61
C ASN A 177 1.50 16.48 -3.40
N GLY A 178 1.39 15.55 -4.36
CA GLY A 178 1.96 14.21 -4.32
C GLY A 178 1.18 13.19 -3.49
N TYR A 179 -0.10 13.45 -3.24
CA TYR A 179 -1.08 12.55 -2.61
C TYR A 179 -2.36 12.47 -3.48
N SER A 180 -3.40 11.87 -2.92
CA SER A 180 -4.77 11.87 -3.43
C SER A 180 -5.73 11.91 -2.22
N ASP A 181 -6.99 12.25 -2.46
CA ASP A 181 -8.15 12.15 -1.57
C ASP A 181 -9.06 10.96 -2.00
N PRO A 182 -8.60 9.70 -1.86
CA PRO A 182 -9.26 8.55 -2.47
C PRO A 182 -10.65 8.25 -1.89
N TYR A 183 -11.55 7.83 -2.78
CA TYR A 183 -12.80 7.15 -2.47
C TYR A 183 -13.10 6.06 -3.49
N VAL A 184 -13.93 5.10 -3.11
CA VAL A 184 -14.26 3.93 -3.94
C VAL A 184 -15.75 3.95 -4.30
N LYS A 185 -16.05 3.67 -5.57
CA LYS A 185 -17.40 3.38 -6.05
C LYS A 185 -17.52 1.92 -6.41
N THR A 186 -18.66 1.31 -6.12
CA THR A 186 -18.97 -0.06 -6.54
C THR A 186 -20.29 -0.10 -7.29
N TYR A 187 -20.39 -0.99 -8.28
CA TYR A 187 -21.59 -1.26 -9.08
C TYR A 187 -21.71 -2.76 -9.36
N LEU A 188 -22.94 -3.27 -9.36
CA LEU A 188 -23.22 -4.64 -9.79
C LEU A 188 -23.81 -4.62 -11.20
N ARG A 189 -23.00 -5.02 -12.19
CA ARG A 189 -23.32 -4.98 -13.61
C ARG A 189 -23.89 -6.31 -14.12
N PRO A 190 -24.82 -6.33 -15.10
CA PRO A 190 -25.51 -5.16 -15.65
C PRO A 190 -26.43 -4.51 -14.61
N ASP A 191 -26.37 -3.17 -14.55
CA ASP A 191 -27.15 -2.33 -13.62
C ASP A 191 -28.31 -1.69 -14.36
N VAL A 192 -29.33 -2.50 -14.67
CA VAL A 192 -30.47 -2.11 -15.50
C VAL A 192 -31.24 -0.94 -14.88
N ASP A 193 -31.42 -0.97 -13.56
CA ASP A 193 -32.19 0.03 -12.82
C ASP A 193 -31.36 1.23 -12.34
N LYS A 194 -30.05 1.26 -12.62
CA LYS A 194 -29.10 2.29 -12.17
C LYS A 194 -29.10 2.53 -10.65
N LYS A 195 -29.41 1.49 -9.87
CA LYS A 195 -29.55 1.54 -8.41
C LYS A 195 -28.43 0.83 -7.67
N SER A 196 -27.50 0.19 -8.38
CA SER A 196 -26.42 -0.60 -7.77
C SER A 196 -25.25 0.24 -7.23
N LYS A 197 -25.30 1.56 -7.37
CA LYS A 197 -24.18 2.42 -6.98
C LYS A 197 -24.03 2.51 -5.46
N HIS A 198 -22.89 2.07 -4.95
CA HIS A 198 -22.42 2.44 -3.61
C HIS A 198 -21.13 3.26 -3.70
N LYS A 199 -20.88 4.07 -2.66
CA LYS A 199 -19.69 4.93 -2.56
C LYS A 199 -19.20 4.94 -1.11
N THR A 200 -17.89 4.85 -0.92
CA THR A 200 -17.25 5.01 0.39
C THR A 200 -17.15 6.47 0.82
N ALA A 201 -16.76 6.69 2.08
CA ALA A 201 -16.24 7.98 2.51
C ALA A 201 -14.96 8.35 1.74
N VAL A 202 -14.69 9.65 1.65
CA VAL A 202 -13.44 10.20 1.09
C VAL A 202 -12.38 10.20 2.18
N LYS A 203 -11.20 9.67 1.88
CA LYS A 203 -10.05 9.67 2.80
C LYS A 203 -9.05 10.71 2.30
N LYS A 204 -8.82 11.77 3.08
CA LYS A 204 -8.00 12.90 2.63
C LYS A 204 -6.50 12.61 2.68
N LYS A 205 -5.77 13.10 1.69
CA LYS A 205 -4.31 13.22 1.60
C LYS A 205 -3.58 11.93 1.95
N THR A 206 -3.98 10.83 1.32
CA THR A 206 -3.40 9.51 1.57
C THR A 206 -3.33 8.66 0.30
N LEU A 207 -2.28 7.85 0.20
CA LEU A 207 -2.10 6.86 -0.87
C LEU A 207 -2.23 5.42 -0.36
N ASN A 208 -2.51 5.26 0.94
CA ASN A 208 -2.75 3.99 1.61
C ASN A 208 -4.02 4.09 2.49
N PRO A 209 -5.20 4.43 1.91
CA PRO A 209 -6.42 4.63 2.69
C PRO A 209 -6.95 3.32 3.28
N GLU A 210 -7.44 3.38 4.52
CA GLU A 210 -8.29 2.34 5.12
C GLU A 210 -9.73 2.83 5.16
N PHE A 211 -10.63 2.06 4.52
CA PHE A 211 -12.06 2.35 4.45
C PHE A 211 -12.82 1.54 5.50
N ASN A 212 -12.64 0.22 5.48
CA ASN A 212 -13.37 -0.74 6.33
C ASN A 212 -14.91 -0.56 6.23
N GLU A 213 -15.41 -0.32 5.01
CA GLU A 213 -16.82 -0.10 4.72
C GLU A 213 -17.42 -1.31 3.98
N GLU A 214 -18.67 -1.69 4.28
CA GLU A 214 -19.35 -2.82 3.65
C GLU A 214 -20.68 -2.40 3.04
N PHE A 215 -20.93 -2.84 1.80
CA PHE A 215 -22.15 -2.61 1.05
C PHE A 215 -22.90 -3.91 0.78
N CYS A 216 -24.23 -3.87 0.81
CA CYS A 216 -25.07 -5.04 0.57
C CYS A 216 -25.87 -4.86 -0.72
N TYR A 217 -25.66 -5.78 -1.66
CA TYR A 217 -26.45 -5.91 -2.86
C TYR A 217 -27.49 -7.01 -2.68
N GLU A 218 -28.75 -6.65 -2.62
CA GLU A 218 -29.84 -7.62 -2.56
C GLU A 218 -29.97 -8.34 -3.91
N ILE A 219 -29.64 -9.63 -3.93
CA ILE A 219 -29.65 -10.45 -5.15
C ILE A 219 -29.68 -11.93 -4.79
N LYS A 220 -30.51 -12.70 -5.50
CA LYS A 220 -30.55 -14.15 -5.36
C LYS A 220 -29.25 -14.78 -5.85
N HIS A 221 -28.80 -15.82 -5.15
CA HIS A 221 -27.56 -16.53 -5.47
C HIS A 221 -27.46 -16.98 -6.94
N GLY A 222 -28.56 -17.50 -7.51
CA GLY A 222 -28.60 -17.96 -8.89
C GLY A 222 -28.45 -16.84 -9.93
N ASP A 223 -28.85 -15.61 -9.59
CA ASP A 223 -28.72 -14.46 -10.48
C ASP A 223 -27.36 -13.77 -10.33
N LEU A 224 -26.73 -13.90 -9.16
CA LEU A 224 -25.40 -13.33 -8.91
C LEU A 224 -24.33 -13.87 -9.86
N ALA A 225 -24.43 -15.14 -10.27
CA ALA A 225 -23.49 -15.75 -11.22
C ALA A 225 -23.47 -15.03 -12.59
N LYS A 226 -24.55 -14.34 -12.96
CA LYS A 226 -24.67 -13.58 -14.22
C LYS A 226 -24.21 -12.13 -14.08
N LYS A 227 -23.84 -11.70 -12.87
CA LYS A 227 -23.39 -10.34 -12.59
C LYS A 227 -21.87 -10.24 -12.60
N SER A 228 -21.38 -9.01 -12.69
CA SER A 228 -19.99 -8.63 -12.44
C SER A 228 -19.97 -7.44 -11.49
N LEU A 229 -19.10 -7.48 -10.49
CA LEU A 229 -18.84 -6.38 -9.59
C LEU A 229 -17.75 -5.48 -10.17
N GLU A 230 -18.13 -4.25 -10.46
CA GLU A 230 -17.23 -3.17 -10.88
C GLU A 230 -16.82 -2.37 -9.64
N VAL A 231 -15.52 -2.17 -9.44
CA VAL A 231 -14.96 -1.38 -8.34
C VAL A 231 -14.00 -0.36 -8.91
N THR A 232 -14.25 0.93 -8.66
CA THR A 232 -13.44 2.03 -9.19
C THR A 232 -12.98 2.95 -8.07
N VAL A 233 -11.71 3.33 -8.10
CA VAL A 233 -11.06 4.22 -7.14
C VAL A 233 -10.84 5.57 -7.83
N TRP A 234 -11.21 6.63 -7.12
CA TRP A 234 -11.23 7.99 -7.61
C TRP A 234 -10.55 8.91 -6.61
N ASP A 235 -9.91 9.96 -7.11
CA ASP A 235 -9.49 11.11 -6.33
C ASP A 235 -10.65 12.11 -6.21
N TYR A 236 -10.87 12.68 -5.02
CA TYR A 236 -11.87 13.71 -4.83
C TYR A 236 -11.22 15.09 -4.92
N ASP A 237 -11.72 15.90 -5.84
CA ASP A 237 -11.19 17.22 -6.08
C ASP A 237 -12.21 18.32 -5.80
N ILE A 238 -11.79 19.34 -5.07
CA ILE A 238 -12.64 20.51 -4.79
C ILE A 238 -12.66 21.40 -6.04
N GLY A 239 -13.85 21.56 -6.64
CA GLY A 239 -14.09 22.53 -7.71
C GLY A 239 -13.71 22.09 -9.13
N LYS A 240 -13.26 20.83 -9.34
CA LYS A 240 -13.07 20.22 -10.66
C LYS A 240 -13.69 18.81 -10.72
N SER A 241 -13.64 18.18 -11.89
CA SER A 241 -13.99 16.76 -12.02
C SER A 241 -13.01 15.88 -11.25
N ASN A 242 -13.54 14.88 -10.56
CA ASN A 242 -12.77 13.89 -9.82
C ASN A 242 -11.87 13.06 -10.76
N ASP A 243 -10.60 12.91 -10.41
CA ASP A 243 -9.65 12.14 -11.21
C ASP A 243 -9.80 10.62 -11.01
N PHE A 244 -9.76 9.85 -12.09
CA PHE A 244 -9.81 8.39 -12.02
C PHE A 244 -8.42 7.83 -11.66
N ILE A 245 -8.33 7.11 -10.54
CA ILE A 245 -7.07 6.48 -10.10
C ILE A 245 -6.92 5.12 -10.78
N GLY A 246 -7.96 4.28 -10.68
CA GLY A 246 -7.95 2.97 -11.31
C GLY A 246 -9.14 2.11 -10.93
N GLY A 247 -9.31 0.99 -11.62
CA GLY A 247 -10.48 0.12 -11.45
C GLY A 247 -10.18 -1.36 -11.60
N VAL A 248 -11.11 -2.17 -11.11
CA VAL A 248 -11.12 -3.63 -11.25
C VAL A 248 -12.55 -4.14 -11.45
N VAL A 249 -12.68 -5.20 -12.24
CA VAL A 249 -13.93 -5.94 -12.43
C VAL A 249 -13.76 -7.37 -11.97
N LEU A 250 -14.66 -7.82 -11.10
CA LEU A 250 -14.76 -9.20 -10.62
C LEU A 250 -16.02 -9.82 -11.24
N GLY A 251 -15.89 -10.97 -11.88
CA GLY A 251 -17.00 -11.61 -12.57
C GLY A 251 -16.58 -12.90 -13.25
N ILE A 252 -17.55 -13.63 -13.80
CA ILE A 252 -17.29 -14.89 -14.52
C ILE A 252 -16.40 -14.71 -15.76
N ASN A 253 -16.39 -13.50 -16.35
CA ASN A 253 -15.58 -13.16 -17.52
C ASN A 253 -14.22 -12.57 -17.15
N ALA A 254 -13.92 -12.41 -15.85
CA ALA A 254 -12.63 -11.94 -15.40
C ALA A 254 -11.55 -13.03 -15.58
N LYS A 255 -10.28 -12.65 -15.36
CA LYS A 255 -9.12 -13.57 -15.46
C LYS A 255 -8.30 -13.55 -14.17
N GLY A 256 -7.60 -14.65 -13.90
CA GLY A 256 -6.68 -14.76 -12.76
C GLY A 256 -7.38 -14.60 -11.41
N GLU A 257 -6.76 -13.85 -10.49
CA GLU A 257 -7.27 -13.64 -9.12
C GLU A 257 -8.66 -13.01 -9.08
N ARG A 258 -9.01 -12.19 -10.08
CA ARG A 258 -10.34 -11.57 -10.19
C ARG A 258 -11.45 -12.60 -10.35
N LEU A 259 -11.22 -13.59 -11.23
CA LEU A 259 -12.15 -14.70 -11.43
C LEU A 259 -12.19 -15.61 -10.22
N LYS A 260 -11.02 -15.99 -9.67
CA LYS A 260 -10.95 -16.84 -8.49
C LYS A 260 -11.72 -16.21 -7.32
N HIS A 261 -11.57 -14.90 -7.09
CA HIS A 261 -12.25 -14.21 -6.00
C HIS A 261 -13.78 -14.27 -6.15
N TRP A 262 -14.27 -13.98 -7.35
CA TRP A 262 -15.69 -14.08 -7.68
C TRP A 262 -16.22 -15.50 -7.51
N PHE A 263 -15.51 -16.48 -8.08
CA PHE A 263 -15.90 -17.89 -8.04
C PHE A 263 -15.93 -18.44 -6.62
N ASP A 264 -14.91 -18.15 -5.80
CA ASP A 264 -14.86 -18.64 -4.42
C ASP A 264 -15.99 -18.04 -3.58
N CYS A 265 -16.37 -16.78 -3.81
CA CYS A 265 -17.55 -16.17 -3.18
C CYS A 265 -18.85 -16.87 -3.58
N LEU A 266 -18.99 -17.24 -4.86
CA LEU A 266 -20.18 -17.97 -5.34
C LEU A 266 -20.26 -19.39 -4.78
N LYS A 267 -19.11 -20.07 -4.69
CA LYS A 267 -19.03 -21.47 -4.23
C LYS A 267 -19.20 -21.61 -2.72
N ASN A 268 -18.60 -20.70 -1.94
CA ASN A 268 -18.55 -20.77 -0.49
C ASN A 268 -19.53 -19.78 0.15
N LYS A 269 -20.82 -20.12 0.13
CA LYS A 269 -21.87 -19.31 0.77
C LYS A 269 -21.53 -19.04 2.25
N ASP A 270 -21.86 -17.85 2.71
CA ASP A 270 -21.68 -17.35 4.07
C ASP A 270 -20.23 -17.23 4.57
N LYS A 271 -19.25 -17.63 3.75
CA LYS A 271 -17.82 -17.42 4.00
C LYS A 271 -17.37 -16.08 3.44
N ARG A 272 -16.65 -15.31 4.27
CA ARG A 272 -15.95 -14.10 3.84
C ARG A 272 -14.62 -14.47 3.21
N ILE A 273 -14.34 -13.91 2.03
CA ILE A 273 -13.10 -14.09 1.31
C ILE A 273 -12.53 -12.71 1.03
N GLU A 274 -11.26 -12.50 1.33
CA GLU A 274 -10.57 -11.23 1.08
C GLU A 274 -9.42 -11.45 0.12
N ARG A 275 -9.31 -10.59 -0.89
CA ARG A 275 -8.21 -10.64 -1.86
C ARG A 275 -7.79 -9.26 -2.33
N TRP A 276 -6.48 -9.11 -2.49
CA TRP A 276 -5.87 -7.96 -3.16
C TRP A 276 -6.09 -8.04 -4.67
N HIS A 277 -6.33 -6.88 -5.29
CA HIS A 277 -6.41 -6.72 -6.73
C HIS A 277 -5.59 -5.50 -7.16
N THR A 278 -4.80 -5.66 -8.21
CA THR A 278 -4.10 -4.54 -8.86
C THR A 278 -5.11 -3.70 -9.64
N LEU A 279 -5.05 -2.38 -9.45
CA LEU A 279 -5.91 -1.43 -10.14
C LEU A 279 -5.39 -1.21 -11.57
N THR A 280 -6.31 -1.16 -12.52
CA THR A 280 -6.04 -0.88 -13.93
C THR A 280 -6.37 0.57 -14.27
N SER A 281 -5.68 1.17 -15.24
CA SER A 281 -5.92 2.53 -15.72
C SER A 281 -7.13 2.67 -16.65
N GLU A 282 -7.72 1.55 -17.08
CA GLU A 282 -8.89 1.54 -17.94
C GLU A 282 -10.17 1.60 -17.10
N LEU A 283 -11.09 2.48 -17.50
CA LEU A 283 -12.44 2.49 -16.94
C LEU A 283 -13.17 1.20 -17.35
N PRO A 284 -13.66 0.42 -16.38
CA PRO A 284 -14.51 -0.72 -16.66
C PRO A 284 -15.71 -0.33 -17.55
N GLY A 285 -15.79 -0.87 -18.75
CA GLY A 285 -16.91 -0.65 -19.68
C GLY A 285 -16.61 0.17 -20.93
N ALA A 286 -15.41 0.74 -21.08
CA ALA A 286 -15.00 1.36 -22.36
C ALA A 286 -14.78 0.34 -23.49
N ALA A 287 -14.66 -0.95 -23.18
CA ALA A 287 -14.53 -2.04 -24.15
C ALA A 287 -15.87 -2.66 -24.60
N LEU A 288 -17.01 -2.04 -24.28
CA LEU A 288 -18.36 -2.51 -24.65
C LEU A 288 -19.12 -1.52 -25.54
N SER A 289 -18.43 -0.54 -26.11
CA SER A 289 -19.00 0.49 -26.97
C SER A 289 -18.34 0.58 -28.36
N ASP A 290 -17.88 -0.55 -28.89
CA ASP A 290 -17.57 -0.73 -30.31
C ASP A 290 -18.34 -1.95 -30.86
#